data_AF-A0ABC8XNX6-F1
#
_entry.id   AF-A0ABC8XNX6-F1
#
_cell.length_a   1.000
_cell.length_b   1.000
_cell.length_c   1.000
_cell.angle_alpha   90.00
_cell.angle_beta   90.00
_cell.angle_gamma   90.00
#
_symmetry.space_group_name_H-M   'P 1'
#
loop_
_entity.id
_entity.type
_entity.pdbx_description
1 polymer ?
#
loop_
_entity_poly.entity_id
_entity_poly.type
_entity_poly.pdbx_seq_one_letter_code
_entity_poly.pdbx_strand_id
1 'polypeptide(L)'
;MHTALAPFLGLRTSPEAVKQAEKLLMQSLGTIESVWLNGGAKFLLGSPQPSIADLSLVCEIMQLEILGDDVRDRFLGAHEKILIWMDNVKRATSPHFEEAHELLFQVKARMLSKAAATNQASEPSTKHKIASKL
;
A
#
# COMPACT_ATOMS: atom_id res chain seq x y z
N MET A 1 -7.16 -5.72 -2.00
CA MET A 1 -7.43 -7.18 -2.00
C MET A 1 -7.04 -7.87 -3.32
N HIS A 2 -7.66 -7.53 -4.45
CA HIS A 2 -7.51 -8.31 -5.70
C HIS A 2 -6.12 -8.27 -6.34
N THR A 3 -5.34 -7.19 -6.18
CA THR A 3 -4.02 -7.07 -6.83
C THR A 3 -2.90 -7.77 -6.07
N ALA A 4 -2.99 -7.86 -4.74
CA ALA A 4 -1.88 -8.31 -3.90
C ALA A 4 -2.26 -9.49 -2.98
N LEU A 5 -3.25 -9.32 -2.10
CA LEU A 5 -3.64 -10.35 -1.13
C LEU A 5 -4.23 -11.61 -1.79
N ALA A 6 -5.15 -11.45 -2.75
CA ALA A 6 -5.79 -12.62 -3.39
C ALA A 6 -4.75 -13.51 -4.11
N PRO A 7 -3.84 -12.99 -4.97
CA PRO A 7 -2.75 -13.78 -5.53
C PRO A 7 -1.86 -14.42 -4.48
N PHE A 8 -1.50 -13.67 -3.42
CA PHE A 8 -0.65 -14.18 -2.36
C PHE A 8 -1.26 -15.41 -1.66
N LEU A 9 -2.58 -15.39 -1.46
CA LEU A 9 -3.37 -16.47 -0.88
C LEU A 9 -3.76 -17.57 -1.88
N GLY A 10 -3.34 -17.49 -3.14
CA GLY A 10 -3.71 -18.46 -4.19
C GLY A 10 -5.18 -18.35 -4.62
N LEU A 11 -5.83 -17.23 -4.34
CA LEU A 11 -7.22 -16.95 -4.71
C LEU A 11 -7.29 -16.30 -6.09
N ARG A 12 -8.43 -16.48 -6.76
CA ARG A 12 -8.70 -15.87 -8.06
C ARG A 12 -8.85 -14.36 -7.94
N THR A 13 -8.40 -13.65 -8.97
CA THR A 13 -8.52 -12.20 -9.11
C THR A 13 -9.57 -11.85 -10.16
N SER A 14 -10.15 -10.65 -10.05
CA SER A 14 -11.10 -10.12 -11.04
C SER A 14 -10.56 -8.78 -11.54
N PRO A 15 -10.21 -8.64 -12.83
CA PRO A 15 -9.74 -7.37 -13.39
C PRO A 15 -10.76 -6.23 -13.20
N GLU A 16 -12.06 -6.54 -13.33
CA GLU A 16 -13.12 -5.55 -13.10
C GLU A 16 -13.16 -5.11 -11.63
N ALA A 17 -13.01 -6.03 -10.69
CA ALA A 17 -12.98 -5.69 -9.27
C ALA A 17 -11.73 -4.87 -8.89
N VAL A 18 -10.58 -5.13 -9.55
CA VAL A 18 -9.38 -4.29 -9.40
C VAL A 18 -9.68 -2.86 -9.85
N LYS A 19 -10.20 -2.70 -11.07
CA LYS A 19 -10.53 -1.38 -11.64
C LYS A 19 -11.52 -0.59 -10.78
N GLN A 20 -12.56 -1.26 -10.28
CA GLN A 20 -13.55 -0.65 -9.39
C GLN A 20 -12.92 -0.23 -8.05
N ALA A 21 -12.07 -1.08 -7.47
CA ALA A 21 -11.37 -0.77 -6.23
C ALA A 21 -10.39 0.40 -6.39
N GLU A 22 -9.64 0.46 -7.48
CA GLU A 22 -8.73 1.59 -7.76
C GLU A 22 -9.51 2.90 -7.92
N LYS A 23 -10.62 2.87 -8.66
CA LYS A 23 -11.50 4.05 -8.81
C LYS A 23 -12.04 4.51 -7.45
N LEU A 24 -12.53 3.58 -6.63
CA LEU A 24 -13.05 3.90 -5.31
C LEU A 24 -11.96 4.49 -4.41
N LEU A 25 -10.77 3.88 -4.38
CA LEU A 25 -9.63 4.36 -3.62
C LEU A 25 -9.28 5.81 -4.00
N MET A 26 -9.15 6.12 -5.29
CA MET A 26 -8.85 7.48 -5.75
C MET A 26 -9.93 8.49 -5.34
N GLN A 27 -11.22 8.12 -5.43
CA GLN A 27 -12.32 8.97 -4.99
C GLN A 27 -12.29 9.19 -3.46
N SER A 28 -11.98 8.15 -2.69
CA SER A 28 -11.86 8.22 -1.24
C SER A 28 -10.70 9.11 -0.80
N LEU A 29 -9.51 8.99 -1.42
CA LEU A 29 -8.36 9.85 -1.14
C LEU A 29 -8.68 11.32 -1.44
N GLY A 30 -9.34 11.60 -2.57
CA GLY A 30 -9.82 12.95 -2.89
C GLY A 30 -10.82 13.49 -1.85
N THR A 31 -11.70 12.64 -1.31
CA THR A 31 -12.64 13.01 -0.25
C THR A 31 -11.91 13.32 1.06
N ILE A 32 -10.91 12.52 1.42
CA ILE A 32 -10.07 12.74 2.60
C ILE A 32 -9.40 14.10 2.54
N GLU A 33 -8.78 14.47 1.42
CA GLU A 33 -8.12 15.78 1.31
C GLU A 33 -9.08 16.97 1.29
N SER A 34 -10.19 16.85 0.56
CA SER A 34 -11.10 17.97 0.32
C SER A 34 -12.06 18.23 1.48
N VAL A 35 -12.48 17.17 2.19
CA VAL A 35 -13.47 17.25 3.26
C VAL A 35 -12.80 17.14 4.63
N TRP A 36 -12.05 16.07 4.86
CA TRP A 36 -11.61 15.69 6.21
C TRP A 36 -10.30 16.38 6.64
N LEU A 37 -9.42 16.70 5.68
CA LEU A 37 -8.16 17.44 5.87
C LEU A 37 -8.23 18.87 5.34
N ASN A 38 -9.44 19.45 5.31
CA ASN A 38 -9.61 20.84 4.91
C ASN A 38 -9.07 21.80 6.00
N GLY A 39 -8.60 22.98 5.59
CA GLY A 39 -8.28 24.07 6.53
C GLY A 39 -6.88 24.09 7.15
N GLY A 40 -5.90 23.33 6.63
CA GLY A 40 -4.49 23.46 7.01
C GLY A 40 -4.12 23.01 8.43
N ALA A 41 -5.04 22.34 9.13
CA ALA A 41 -4.78 21.80 10.46
C ALA A 41 -3.95 20.50 10.42
N LYS A 42 -3.45 20.10 11.59
CA LYS A 42 -2.55 18.94 11.74
C LYS A 42 -3.26 17.59 11.65
N PHE A 43 -4.50 17.52 12.11
CA PHE A 43 -5.31 16.29 12.23
C PHE A 43 -6.68 16.48 11.56
N LEU A 44 -7.43 15.37 11.43
CA LEU A 44 -8.75 15.39 10.82
C LEU A 44 -9.67 16.41 11.50
N LEU A 45 -10.61 16.96 10.72
CA LEU A 45 -11.62 17.92 11.19
C LEU A 45 -11.05 19.24 11.75
N GLY A 46 -9.82 19.62 11.38
CA GLY A 46 -9.25 20.88 11.87
C GLY A 46 -8.61 20.76 13.25
N SER A 47 -8.47 19.55 13.80
CA SER A 47 -8.08 19.38 15.20
C SER A 47 -6.59 19.67 15.46
N PRO A 48 -6.24 20.29 16.60
CA PRO A 48 -4.85 20.45 17.02
C PRO A 48 -4.23 19.16 17.64
N GLN A 49 -5.06 18.16 17.98
CA GLN A 49 -4.67 16.89 18.59
C GLN A 49 -5.29 15.70 17.84
N PRO A 50 -4.63 14.53 17.78
CA PRO A 50 -5.20 13.36 17.13
C PRO A 50 -6.40 12.82 17.89
N SER A 51 -7.31 12.19 17.15
CA SER A 51 -8.48 11.50 17.66
C SER A 51 -8.51 10.03 17.21
N ILE A 52 -9.51 9.27 17.66
CA ILE A 52 -9.74 7.90 17.15
C ILE A 52 -10.03 7.87 15.64
N ALA A 53 -10.55 8.97 15.07
CA ALA A 53 -10.76 9.07 13.63
C ALA A 53 -9.40 9.05 12.90
N ASP A 54 -8.39 9.73 13.45
CA ASP A 54 -7.06 9.77 12.86
C ASP A 54 -6.40 8.38 12.90
N LEU A 55 -6.47 7.71 14.06
CA LEU A 55 -5.95 6.36 14.25
C LEU A 55 -6.62 5.35 13.33
N SER A 56 -7.95 5.39 13.24
CA SER A 56 -8.70 4.47 12.37
C SER A 56 -8.30 4.68 10.91
N LEU A 57 -8.29 5.93 10.44
CA LEU A 57 -8.03 6.21 9.03
C LEU A 57 -6.58 5.92 8.64
N VAL A 58 -5.60 6.24 9.50
CA VAL A 58 -4.19 6.03 9.14
C VAL A 58 -3.89 4.55 8.99
N CYS A 59 -4.45 3.71 9.86
CA CYS A 59 -4.30 2.25 9.79
C CYS A 59 -4.86 1.68 8.49
N GLU A 60 -6.00 2.18 8.00
CA GLU A 60 -6.56 1.75 6.71
C GLU A 60 -5.68 2.17 5.53
N ILE A 61 -5.11 3.38 5.54
CA ILE A 61 -4.20 3.83 4.48
C ILE A 61 -2.87 3.05 4.53
N MET A 62 -2.36 2.74 5.72
CA MET A 62 -1.15 1.94 5.89
C MET A 62 -1.27 0.56 5.22
N GLN A 63 -2.45 -0.03 5.11
CA GLN A 63 -2.61 -1.30 4.39
C GLN A 63 -2.22 -1.23 2.90
N LEU A 64 -2.15 -0.03 2.29
CA LEU A 64 -1.64 0.14 0.93
C LEU A 64 -0.16 -0.25 0.79
N GLU A 65 0.61 -0.29 1.89
CA GLU A 65 2.00 -0.76 1.93
C GLU A 65 2.18 -2.15 1.31
N ILE A 66 1.19 -3.04 1.44
CA ILE A 66 1.24 -4.40 0.90
C ILE A 66 1.21 -4.45 -0.63
N LEU A 67 0.87 -3.34 -1.30
CA LEU A 67 0.86 -3.23 -2.76
C LEU A 67 2.28 -3.05 -3.34
N GLY A 68 3.28 -2.79 -2.49
CA GLY A 68 4.63 -2.41 -2.89
C GLY A 68 4.79 -0.90 -3.03
N ASP A 69 6.03 -0.43 -2.93
CA ASP A 69 6.35 1.00 -2.84
C ASP A 69 5.87 1.77 -4.08
N ASP A 70 6.18 1.28 -5.29
CA ASP A 70 5.79 1.94 -6.55
C ASP A 70 4.27 2.13 -6.69
N VAL A 71 3.49 1.12 -6.31
CA VAL A 71 2.02 1.16 -6.45
C VAL A 71 1.41 2.06 -5.37
N ARG A 72 1.90 1.97 -4.13
CA ARG A 72 1.49 2.87 -3.05
C ARG A 72 1.76 4.32 -3.45
N ASP A 73 2.96 4.61 -3.94
CA ASP A 73 3.39 5.97 -4.28
C ASP A 73 2.62 6.52 -5.48
N ARG A 74 2.23 5.68 -6.43
CA ARG A 74 1.32 6.06 -7.53
C ARG A 74 -0.03 6.57 -7.01
N PHE A 75 -0.55 6.01 -5.91
CA PHE A 75 -1.81 6.47 -5.31
C PHE A 75 -1.60 7.66 -4.39
N LEU A 76 -0.66 7.59 -3.45
CA LEU A 76 -0.51 8.59 -2.39
C LEU A 76 0.33 9.81 -2.81
N GLY A 77 1.21 9.68 -3.81
CA GLY A 77 2.17 10.72 -4.18
C GLY A 77 1.54 12.03 -4.65
N ALA A 78 0.30 11.99 -5.16
CA ALA A 78 -0.45 13.19 -5.54
C ALA A 78 -1.19 13.85 -4.37
N HIS A 79 -1.20 13.24 -3.18
CA HIS A 79 -1.99 13.65 -2.03
C HIS A 79 -1.12 14.15 -0.87
N GLU A 80 -0.44 15.28 -1.08
CA GLU A 80 0.50 15.87 -0.13
C GLU A 80 -0.11 16.10 1.26
N LYS A 81 -1.39 16.50 1.34
CA LYS A 81 -2.06 16.72 2.64
C LYS A 81 -2.19 15.42 3.42
N ILE A 82 -2.49 14.32 2.73
CA ILE A 82 -2.55 12.99 3.36
C ILE A 82 -1.17 12.62 3.89
N LEU A 83 -0.12 12.79 3.09
CA LEU A 83 1.25 12.44 3.51
C LEU A 83 1.68 13.22 4.75
N ILE A 84 1.46 14.54 4.77
CA ILE A 84 1.75 15.39 5.94
C ILE A 84 0.92 14.98 7.16
N TRP A 85 -0.36 14.69 6.96
CA TRP A 85 -1.25 14.24 8.03
C TRP A 85 -0.82 12.89 8.62
N MET A 86 -0.49 11.90 7.78
CA MET A 86 0.00 10.59 8.24
C MET A 86 1.27 10.74 9.09
N ASP A 87 2.19 11.61 8.67
CA ASP A 87 3.42 11.91 9.39
C ASP A 87 3.15 12.63 10.73
N ASN A 88 2.15 13.52 10.80
CA ASN A 88 1.68 14.09 12.06
C ASN A 88 1.13 13.03 13.02
N VAL A 89 0.28 12.11 12.52
CA VAL A 89 -0.29 11.02 13.32
C VAL A 89 0.81 10.10 13.83
N LYS A 90 1.73 9.71 12.95
CA LYS A 90 2.90 8.90 13.30
C LYS A 90 3.72 9.52 14.42
N ARG A 91 4.08 10.81 14.30
CA ARG A 91 4.79 11.53 15.38
C ARG A 91 4.02 11.58 16.68
N ALA A 92 2.72 11.85 16.63
CA ALA A 92 1.89 11.98 17.82
C ALA A 92 1.67 10.64 18.56
N THR A 93 1.89 9.52 17.87
CA THR A 93 1.66 8.16 18.39
C THR A 93 2.94 7.34 18.52
N SER A 94 4.10 7.97 18.31
CA SER A 94 5.41 7.35 18.46
C SER A 94 5.68 6.98 19.93
N PRO A 95 6.28 5.81 20.22
CA PRO A 95 6.81 4.80 19.27
C PRO A 95 5.80 3.73 18.82
N HIS A 96 4.57 3.77 19.36
CA HIS A 96 3.59 2.69 19.17
C HIS A 96 3.04 2.60 17.74
N PHE A 97 3.18 3.66 16.94
CA PHE A 97 2.84 3.62 15.53
C PHE A 97 3.61 2.51 14.81
N GLU A 98 4.93 2.44 15.00
CA GLU A 98 5.77 1.42 14.39
C GLU A 98 5.42 0.02 14.89
N GLU A 99 5.25 -0.13 16.20
CA GLU A 99 4.90 -1.40 16.85
C GLU A 99 3.58 -1.95 16.31
N ALA A 100 2.54 -1.12 16.20
CA ALA A 100 1.24 -1.52 15.68
C ALA A 100 1.27 -1.96 14.21
N HIS A 101 2.21 -1.46 13.42
CA HIS A 101 2.33 -1.76 11.99
C HIS A 101 3.43 -2.79 11.67
N GLU A 102 4.09 -3.39 12.67
CA GLU A 102 5.17 -4.35 12.43
C GLU A 102 4.70 -5.54 11.57
N LEU A 103 3.55 -6.13 11.93
CA LEU A 103 2.99 -7.29 11.22
C LEU A 103 2.69 -6.96 9.75
N LEU A 104 2.23 -5.75 9.46
CA LEU A 104 1.98 -5.27 8.10
C LEU A 104 3.27 -5.30 7.27
N PHE A 105 4.38 -4.80 7.81
CA PHE A 105 5.66 -4.82 7.10
C PHE A 105 6.23 -6.23 6.94
N GLN A 106 6.05 -7.11 7.93
CA GLN A 106 6.41 -8.52 7.80
C GLN A 106 5.61 -9.21 6.68
N VAL A 107 4.31 -8.91 6.56
CA VAL A 107 3.45 -9.42 5.48
C VAL A 107 3.91 -8.90 4.12
N LYS A 108 4.17 -7.59 3.99
CA LYS A 108 4.74 -6.97 2.77
C LYS A 108 6.00 -7.69 2.32
N ALA A 109 6.96 -7.90 3.22
CA ALA A 109 8.23 -8.57 2.91
C ALA A 109 8.03 -10.02 2.41
N ARG A 110 7.12 -10.78 3.06
CA ARG A 110 6.77 -12.15 2.64
C ARG A 110 6.12 -12.18 1.26
N MET A 111 5.24 -11.23 0.96
CA MET A 111 4.57 -11.11 -0.34
C MET A 111 5.56 -10.83 -1.47
N LEU A 112 6.46 -9.86 -1.27
CA LEU A 112 7.50 -9.52 -2.25
C LEU A 112 8.46 -10.69 -2.49
N SER A 113 8.87 -11.39 -1.42
CA SER A 113 9.76 -12.56 -1.53
C SER A 113 9.12 -13.70 -2.33
N LYS A 114 7.83 -13.98 -2.08
CA LYS A 114 7.08 -15.01 -2.83
C LYS A 114 6.92 -14.64 -4.30
N ALA A 115 6.61 -13.37 -4.60
CA ALA A 115 6.49 -12.89 -5.98
C ALA A 115 7.82 -13.02 -6.75
N ALA A 116 8.95 -12.68 -6.12
CA ALA A 116 10.28 -12.83 -6.72
C ALA A 116 10.63 -14.29 -7.02
N ALA A 117 10.31 -15.23 -6.12
CA ALA A 117 10.55 -16.65 -6.33
C ALA A 117 9.71 -17.23 -7.49
N THR A 118 8.46 -16.79 -7.64
CA THR A 118 7.60 -17.19 -8.77
C THR A 118 8.16 -16.70 -10.11
N ASN A 119 8.66 -15.46 -10.17
CA ASN A 119 9.21 -14.90 -11.40
C ASN A 119 10.49 -15.63 -11.86
N GLN A 120 11.36 -16.04 -10.93
CA GLN A 120 12.58 -16.81 -11.25
C GLN A 120 12.27 -18.23 -11.75
N ALA A 121 11.20 -18.86 -11.25
CA ALA A 121 10.78 -20.18 -11.70
C ALA A 121 10.17 -20.18 -13.12
N SER A 122 9.71 -19.02 -13.60
CA SER A 122 9.09 -18.86 -14.93
C SER A 122 10.05 -18.48 -16.06
N GLU A 123 11.33 -18.20 -15.79
CA GLU A 123 12.31 -17.92 -16.85
C GLU A 123 12.83 -19.24 -17.48
N PRO A 124 12.71 -19.44 -18.81
CA PRO A 124 13.24 -20.62 -19.46
C PRO A 124 14.76 -20.59 -19.45
N SER A 125 15.38 -21.57 -18.80
CA SER A 125 16.83 -21.73 -18.74
C SER A 125 17.40 -21.85 -20.16
N THR A 126 17.96 -20.77 -20.69
CA THR A 126 18.61 -20.75 -22.01
C THR A 126 20.00 -21.39 -21.87
N LYS A 127 20.04 -22.71 -21.71
CA LYS A 127 21.27 -23.50 -21.75
C LYS A 127 21.11 -24.68 -22.71
N HIS A 128 21.03 -24.37 -24.00
CA HIS A 128 21.49 -25.31 -25.02
C HIS A 128 22.75 -24.77 -25.68
N LYS A 129 23.88 -25.36 -25.29
CA LYS A 129 25.18 -25.23 -25.94
C LYS A 129 25.02 -25.66 -27.40
N ILE A 130 25.34 -24.75 -28.32
CA ILE A 130 25.64 -25.11 -29.71
C ILE A 130 26.98 -25.84 -29.68
N ALA A 131 26.93 -27.18 -29.71
CA ALA A 131 28.06 -28.00 -30.11
C ALA A 131 27.81 -28.44 -31.56
N SER A 132 28.15 -27.56 -32.50
CA SER A 132 28.32 -27.94 -33.90
C SER A 132 29.77 -28.37 -34.10
N LYS A 133 29.99 -29.69 -34.12
CA LYS A 133 31.14 -30.35 -34.76
C LYS A 133 30.74 -31.80 -35.09
N LEU A 134 30.27 -32.04 -36.30
CA LEU A 134 30.96 -32.75 -37.39
C LEU A 134 29.96 -33.03 -38.51
#